data_AF-A0A2E3EK54-F1
#
_entry.id   AF-A0A2E3EK54-F1
#
_cell.length_a   1.000
_cell.length_b   1.000
_cell.length_c   1.000
_cell.angle_alpha   90.00
_cell.angle_beta   90.00
_cell.angle_gamma   90.00
#
_symmetry.space_group_name_H-M   'P 1'
#
loop_
_entity.id
_entity.type
_entity.pdbx_description
1 polymer ?
#
loop_
_entity_poly.entity_id
_entity_poly.type
_entity_poly.pdbx_seq_one_letter_code
_entity_poly.pdbx_strand_id
1 'polypeptide(L)'
;MTRFQYLKTGAARAAATAALALPMLAMMPGMTTASAGTLVGLAGDSSLVQIDPTTGKVTGMAEISGVPGLIGIDVRPADGRLYGLTGDGRIVTIDPDTGEATVRATLSEKLSARHGVTVDFNPAADRLRVMTPDGTNLRVNVDDGKAVVDGRLAYADMHKGETPNIVAGAYTNSRTGRKAEATALYDIDATIGALVKQAPPNDGVLTAIGRLGVTVDTPIAFNIVSTEMGGEAGWMVNGGVIHRLDLATGKATALRPVTGAPAPISDIAWME
;
A
#
# COMPACT_ATOMS: atom_id res chain seq x y z
N MET A 1 69.39 39.29 -27.20
CA MET A 1 69.24 40.02 -25.92
C MET A 1 68.97 39.01 -24.82
N THR A 2 69.87 38.99 -23.87
CA THR A 2 69.97 38.12 -22.70
C THR A 2 68.81 38.37 -21.73
N ARG A 3 68.13 37.32 -21.24
CA ARG A 3 67.76 37.24 -19.82
C ARG A 3 67.38 35.82 -19.38
N PHE A 4 68.22 35.35 -18.47
CA PHE A 4 68.02 34.24 -17.53
C PHE A 4 66.83 34.50 -16.59
N GLN A 5 66.12 33.43 -16.21
CA GLN A 5 65.98 32.92 -14.82
C GLN A 5 65.11 31.64 -14.86
N TYR A 6 65.65 30.44 -14.58
CA TYR A 6 65.73 29.76 -13.27
C TYR A 6 64.31 29.43 -12.71
N LEU A 7 63.92 28.23 -12.26
CA LEU A 7 64.60 27.07 -11.66
C LEU A 7 63.63 25.87 -11.64
N LYS A 8 64.23 24.66 -11.74
CA LYS A 8 63.90 23.44 -10.97
C LYS A 8 62.52 22.78 -11.22
N THR A 9 62.35 21.47 -11.28
CA THR A 9 63.18 20.29 -11.01
C THR A 9 62.33 19.08 -11.37
N GLY A 10 62.97 17.95 -11.67
CA GLY A 10 62.40 16.64 -11.35
C GLY A 10 61.98 15.83 -12.57
N ALA A 11 62.96 15.11 -13.13
CA ALA A 11 62.66 13.85 -13.81
C ALA A 11 62.21 12.83 -12.76
N ALA A 12 61.08 12.16 -12.98
CA ALA A 12 60.80 10.89 -12.33
C ALA A 12 60.09 9.96 -13.33
N ARG A 13 60.76 8.82 -13.51
CA ARG A 13 60.45 7.73 -14.42
C ARG A 13 59.06 7.15 -14.14
N ALA A 14 58.38 6.80 -15.22
CA ALA A 14 57.17 5.98 -15.21
C ALA A 14 57.45 4.63 -14.53
N ALA A 15 56.76 4.36 -13.42
CA ALA A 15 56.64 3.03 -12.85
C ALA A 15 55.25 2.49 -13.22
N ALA A 16 55.22 1.52 -14.13
CA ALA A 16 54.02 0.76 -14.43
C ALA A 16 53.62 -0.06 -13.20
N THR A 17 52.49 0.29 -12.58
CA THR A 17 51.84 -0.52 -11.56
C THR A 17 50.74 -1.32 -12.22
N ALA A 18 50.94 -2.64 -12.32
CA ALA A 18 49.92 -3.59 -12.70
C ALA A 18 48.89 -3.66 -11.56
N ALA A 19 47.70 -3.11 -11.78
CA ALA A 19 46.57 -3.28 -10.87
C ALA A 19 45.97 -4.68 -11.09
N LEU A 20 46.11 -5.57 -10.12
CA LEU A 20 45.32 -6.80 -10.04
C LEU A 20 43.85 -6.40 -9.85
N ALA A 21 43.02 -6.65 -10.85
CA ALA A 21 41.57 -6.60 -10.70
C ALA A 21 41.14 -7.85 -9.90
N LEU A 22 40.77 -7.64 -8.63
CA LEU A 22 39.98 -8.65 -7.90
C LEU A 22 38.57 -8.67 -8.50
N PRO A 23 37.98 -9.84 -8.78
CA PRO A 23 36.58 -9.90 -9.15
C PRO A 23 35.75 -9.43 -7.96
N MET A 24 35.10 -8.26 -8.11
CA MET A 24 34.03 -7.83 -7.23
C MET A 24 32.91 -8.88 -7.36
N LEU A 25 32.78 -9.73 -6.35
CA LEU A 25 31.63 -10.59 -6.20
C LEU A 25 30.42 -9.67 -6.04
N ALA A 26 29.61 -9.56 -7.08
CA ALA A 26 28.33 -8.86 -7.02
C ALA A 26 27.49 -9.55 -5.92
N MET A 27 27.35 -8.90 -4.77
CA MET A 27 26.32 -9.24 -3.80
C MET A 27 24.99 -9.05 -4.52
N MET A 28 24.41 -10.15 -4.98
CA MET A 28 22.99 -10.18 -5.32
C MET A 28 22.24 -9.68 -4.08
N PRO A 29 21.31 -8.71 -4.18
CA PRO A 29 20.45 -8.39 -3.06
C PRO A 29 19.76 -9.69 -2.66
N GLY A 30 20.09 -10.16 -1.45
CA GLY A 30 19.56 -11.39 -0.90
C GLY A 30 18.05 -11.33 -0.93
N MET A 31 17.44 -12.45 -1.30
CA MET A 31 16.02 -12.69 -1.05
C MET A 31 15.81 -12.53 0.45
N THR A 32 15.33 -11.36 0.86
CA THR A 32 14.92 -11.11 2.23
C THR A 32 13.78 -12.07 2.52
N THR A 33 13.95 -12.96 3.49
CA THR A 33 12.85 -13.80 3.99
C THR A 33 11.72 -12.86 4.38
N ALA A 34 10.61 -12.92 3.63
CA ALA A 34 9.40 -12.21 4.01
C ALA A 34 9.04 -12.65 5.44
N SER A 35 8.60 -11.69 6.26
CA SER A 35 7.91 -12.00 7.51
C SER A 35 6.83 -13.05 7.20
N ALA A 36 6.64 -14.04 8.07
CA ALA A 36 5.68 -15.13 7.89
C ALA A 36 4.23 -14.67 8.11
N GLY A 37 3.86 -13.55 7.50
CA GLY A 37 2.52 -12.99 7.57
C GLY A 37 1.58 -13.61 6.54
N THR A 38 0.30 -13.50 6.84
CA THR A 38 -0.80 -13.98 6.02
C THR A 38 -1.46 -12.79 5.31
N LEU A 39 -1.73 -12.96 4.02
CA LEU A 39 -2.55 -11.99 3.28
C LEU A 39 -4.02 -12.32 3.53
N VAL A 40 -4.73 -11.43 4.21
CA VAL A 40 -6.18 -11.55 4.39
C VAL A 40 -6.87 -10.79 3.27
N GLY A 41 -7.77 -11.44 2.55
CA GLY A 41 -8.60 -10.81 1.51
C GLY A 41 -10.06 -10.73 1.94
N LEU A 42 -10.71 -9.60 1.65
CA LEU A 42 -12.16 -9.51 1.62
C LEU A 42 -12.63 -10.00 0.25
N ALA A 43 -13.37 -11.11 0.19
CA ALA A 43 -13.96 -11.64 -1.03
C ALA A 43 -15.44 -11.20 -1.11
N GLY A 44 -15.79 -10.42 -2.13
CA GLY A 44 -17.09 -9.76 -2.20
C GLY A 44 -17.24 -8.73 -1.06
N ASP A 45 -18.30 -8.87 -0.27
CA ASP A 45 -18.57 -8.07 0.94
C ASP A 45 -18.82 -8.93 2.20
N SER A 46 -18.80 -10.26 2.07
CA SER A 46 -19.28 -11.17 3.12
C SER A 46 -18.30 -12.27 3.54
N SER A 47 -17.16 -12.45 2.88
CA SER A 47 -16.23 -13.53 3.22
C SER A 47 -14.80 -13.01 3.42
N LEU A 48 -14.14 -13.45 4.48
CA LEU A 48 -12.69 -13.31 4.65
C LEU A 48 -12.00 -14.57 4.13
N VAL A 49 -10.90 -14.39 3.41
CA VAL A 49 -10.04 -15.48 2.97
C VAL A 49 -8.60 -15.24 3.42
N GLN A 50 -7.96 -16.27 3.96
CA GLN A 50 -6.52 -16.29 4.17
C GLN A 50 -5.86 -16.79 2.89
N ILE A 51 -4.98 -15.99 2.32
CA ILE A 51 -4.27 -16.30 1.08
C ILE A 51 -2.80 -16.47 1.42
N ASP A 52 -2.24 -17.63 1.07
CA ASP A 52 -0.78 -17.80 1.10
C ASP A 52 -0.17 -16.93 -0.02
N PRO A 53 0.60 -15.88 0.31
CA PRO A 53 1.14 -14.97 -0.69
C PRO A 53 2.18 -15.65 -1.60
N THR A 54 2.76 -16.77 -1.18
CA THR A 54 3.73 -17.54 -1.95
C THR A 54 3.05 -18.38 -3.03
N THR A 55 1.93 -19.02 -2.72
CA THR A 55 1.25 -19.92 -3.66
C THR A 55 0.03 -19.29 -4.34
N GLY A 56 -0.54 -18.23 -3.77
CA GLY A 56 -1.83 -17.64 -4.18
C GLY A 56 -3.04 -18.50 -3.79
N LYS A 57 -2.86 -19.56 -3.01
CA LYS A 57 -3.93 -20.46 -2.61
C LYS A 57 -4.63 -19.92 -1.37
N VAL A 58 -5.96 -19.97 -1.37
CA VAL A 58 -6.76 -19.78 -0.15
C VAL A 58 -6.52 -20.96 0.81
N THR A 59 -6.08 -20.65 2.03
CA THR A 59 -5.74 -21.61 3.09
C THR A 59 -6.76 -21.63 4.23
N GLY A 60 -7.57 -20.58 4.36
CA GLY A 60 -8.63 -20.44 5.36
C GLY A 60 -9.73 -19.53 4.83
N MET A 61 -10.94 -19.71 5.34
CA MET A 61 -12.11 -18.92 4.94
C MET A 61 -13.09 -18.81 6.10
N ALA A 62 -13.64 -17.61 6.28
CA ALA A 62 -14.64 -17.32 7.28
C ALA A 62 -15.72 -16.40 6.69
N GLU A 63 -16.98 -16.67 7.02
CA GLU A 63 -18.09 -15.79 6.64
C GLU A 63 -18.25 -14.69 7.69
N ILE A 64 -18.41 -13.46 7.22
CA ILE A 64 -18.66 -12.30 8.06
C ILE A 64 -20.01 -12.46 8.76
N SER A 65 -20.02 -12.29 10.07
CA SER A 65 -21.21 -12.29 10.90
C SER A 65 -21.25 -11.07 11.82
N GLY A 66 -22.41 -10.74 12.39
CA GLY A 66 -22.61 -9.56 13.25
C GLY A 66 -22.86 -8.24 12.49
N VAL A 67 -22.55 -8.20 11.20
CA VAL A 67 -22.81 -7.07 10.28
C VAL A 67 -23.32 -7.56 8.91
N PRO A 68 -24.03 -6.72 8.13
CA PRO A 68 -24.62 -7.12 6.85
C PRO A 68 -23.61 -7.27 5.70
N GLY A 69 -22.38 -6.80 5.88
CA GLY A 69 -21.32 -6.82 4.87
C GLY A 69 -20.34 -5.67 5.06
N LEU A 70 -19.16 -5.81 4.46
CA LEU A 70 -18.04 -4.88 4.53
C LEU A 70 -17.77 -4.23 3.18
N ILE A 71 -17.23 -3.02 3.21
CA ILE A 71 -16.80 -2.26 2.03
C ILE A 71 -15.28 -2.03 1.99
N GLY A 72 -14.56 -2.44 3.05
CA GLY A 72 -13.11 -2.38 3.16
C GLY A 72 -12.63 -2.91 4.50
N ILE A 73 -11.38 -3.36 4.54
CA ILE A 73 -10.71 -3.93 5.72
C ILE A 73 -9.26 -3.43 5.81
N ASP A 74 -8.74 -3.29 7.03
CA ASP A 74 -7.31 -3.14 7.23
C ASP A 74 -6.90 -3.55 8.65
N VAL A 75 -5.63 -3.84 8.86
CA VAL A 75 -5.06 -4.15 10.17
C VAL A 75 -4.56 -2.87 10.82
N ARG A 76 -5.04 -2.57 12.03
CA ARG A 76 -4.57 -1.41 12.78
C ARG A 76 -3.20 -1.70 13.39
N PRO A 77 -2.13 -0.97 13.02
CA PRO A 77 -0.77 -1.28 13.50
C PRO A 77 -0.62 -1.12 15.02
N ALA A 78 -1.41 -0.24 15.64
CA ALA A 78 -1.34 0.01 17.08
C ALA A 78 -1.81 -1.18 17.95
N ASP A 79 -2.69 -2.05 17.46
CA ASP A 79 -3.25 -3.16 18.23
C ASP A 79 -3.25 -4.52 17.50
N GLY A 80 -2.86 -4.56 16.23
CA GLY A 80 -2.76 -5.77 15.42
C GLY A 80 -4.09 -6.41 15.04
N ARG A 81 -5.23 -5.75 15.32
CA ARG A 81 -6.54 -6.31 15.01
C ARG A 81 -6.94 -5.97 13.58
N LEU A 82 -7.68 -6.88 12.96
CA LEU A 82 -8.38 -6.61 11.71
C LEU A 82 -9.60 -5.74 11.99
N TYR A 83 -9.69 -4.63 11.26
CA TYR A 83 -10.85 -3.75 11.25
C TYR A 83 -11.57 -3.86 9.91
N GLY A 84 -12.86 -3.56 9.93
CA GLY A 84 -13.66 -3.38 8.73
C GLY A 84 -14.57 -2.16 8.82
N LEU A 85 -15.00 -1.70 7.66
CA LEU A 85 -16.02 -0.67 7.51
C LEU A 85 -17.21 -1.26 6.78
N THR A 86 -18.42 -1.03 7.26
CA THR A 86 -19.65 -1.44 6.57
C THR A 86 -20.17 -0.30 5.70
N GLY A 87 -21.01 -0.63 4.71
CA GLY A 87 -21.66 0.37 3.86
C GLY A 87 -22.62 1.32 4.60
N ASP A 88 -23.07 0.97 5.81
CA ASP A 88 -23.87 1.84 6.68
C ASP A 88 -23.02 2.65 7.69
N GLY A 89 -21.69 2.60 7.56
CA GLY A 89 -20.75 3.42 8.33
C GLY A 89 -20.36 2.83 9.68
N ARG A 90 -20.69 1.58 9.98
CA ARG A 90 -20.19 0.91 11.20
C ARG A 90 -18.74 0.52 11.03
N ILE A 91 -17.94 0.89 12.02
CA ILE A 91 -16.55 0.48 12.15
C ILE A 91 -16.55 -0.73 13.08
N VAL A 92 -15.97 -1.83 12.61
CA VAL A 92 -15.95 -3.10 13.34
C VAL A 92 -14.52 -3.60 13.52
N THR A 93 -14.29 -4.35 14.60
CA THR A 93 -13.16 -5.29 14.68
C THR A 93 -13.66 -6.67 14.27
N ILE A 94 -12.82 -7.45 13.59
CA ILE A 94 -13.19 -8.74 13.03
C ILE A 94 -12.18 -9.79 13.48
N ASP A 95 -12.67 -10.93 13.93
CA ASP A 95 -11.83 -12.12 14.10
C ASP A 95 -11.61 -12.76 12.70
N PRO A 96 -10.38 -12.84 12.19
CA PRO A 96 -10.12 -13.30 10.81
C PRO A 96 -10.34 -14.80 10.60
N ASP A 97 -10.34 -15.60 11.67
CA ASP A 97 -10.50 -17.06 11.60
C ASP A 97 -11.98 -17.46 11.64
N THR A 98 -12.81 -16.70 12.36
CA THR A 98 -14.24 -16.99 12.55
C THR A 98 -15.17 -16.05 11.78
N GLY A 99 -14.69 -14.88 11.36
CA GLY A 99 -15.48 -13.86 10.68
C GLY A 99 -16.42 -13.08 11.61
N GLU A 100 -16.34 -13.28 12.93
CA GLU A 100 -17.16 -12.57 13.89
C GLU A 100 -16.78 -11.08 13.95
N ALA A 101 -17.68 -10.20 13.50
CA ALA A 101 -17.50 -8.76 13.55
C ALA A 101 -18.19 -8.15 14.78
N THR A 102 -17.42 -7.39 15.57
CA THR A 102 -17.92 -6.62 16.72
C THR A 102 -17.93 -5.13 16.38
N VAL A 103 -19.08 -4.48 16.51
CA VAL A 103 -19.21 -3.03 16.29
C VAL A 103 -18.44 -2.27 17.35
N ARG A 104 -17.54 -1.40 16.90
CA ARG A 104 -16.71 -0.56 17.75
C ARG A 104 -17.20 0.89 17.79
N ALA A 105 -17.54 1.43 16.64
CA ALA A 105 -18.04 2.79 16.50
C ALA A 105 -18.90 2.94 15.24
N THR A 106 -19.49 4.11 15.06
CA THR A 106 -20.17 4.49 13.81
C THR A 106 -19.58 5.78 13.30
N LEU A 107 -19.25 5.80 12.02
CA LEU A 107 -18.69 6.95 11.32
C LEU A 107 -19.62 8.15 11.47
N SER A 108 -19.07 9.29 11.88
CA SER A 108 -19.83 10.55 12.02
C SER A 108 -20.28 11.13 10.68
N GLU A 109 -19.58 10.76 9.61
CA GLU A 109 -19.85 11.19 8.24
C GLU A 109 -20.56 10.09 7.44
N LYS A 110 -21.39 10.49 6.50
CA LYS A 110 -22.05 9.55 5.58
C LYS A 110 -21.17 9.30 4.37
N LEU A 111 -20.99 8.03 4.02
CA LEU A 111 -20.37 7.65 2.76
C LEU A 111 -21.39 7.66 1.63
N SER A 112 -21.02 8.29 0.52
CA SER A 112 -21.79 8.34 -0.73
C SER A 112 -21.59 7.09 -1.60
N ALA A 113 -20.41 6.47 -1.52
CA ALA A 113 -20.05 5.27 -2.27
C ALA A 113 -20.04 4.02 -1.38
N ARG A 114 -20.37 2.88 -1.99
CA ARG A 114 -20.33 1.54 -1.36
C ARG A 114 -19.33 0.60 -2.02
N HIS A 115 -18.70 1.03 -3.12
CA HIS A 115 -17.75 0.26 -3.91
C HIS A 115 -16.53 1.13 -4.23
N GLY A 116 -15.36 0.50 -4.40
CA GLY A 116 -14.09 1.20 -4.60
C GLY A 116 -13.67 2.04 -3.41
N VAL A 117 -14.21 1.74 -2.21
CA VAL A 117 -13.85 2.45 -0.99
C VAL A 117 -12.50 1.95 -0.54
N THR A 118 -11.56 2.86 -0.32
CA THR A 118 -10.25 2.56 0.27
C THR A 118 -10.33 2.73 1.77
N VAL A 119 -9.83 1.75 2.52
CA VAL A 119 -9.73 1.78 3.99
C VAL A 119 -8.31 1.36 4.36
N ASP A 120 -7.53 2.25 4.97
CA ASP A 120 -6.15 1.93 5.38
C ASP A 120 -5.70 2.78 6.58
N PHE A 121 -4.99 2.18 7.53
CA PHE A 121 -4.48 2.85 8.73
C PHE A 121 -3.17 3.56 8.44
N ASN A 122 -3.10 4.83 8.86
CA ASN A 122 -1.82 5.52 8.97
C ASN A 122 -1.12 5.13 10.29
N PRO A 123 -0.01 4.36 10.28
CA PRO A 123 0.68 3.92 11.51
C PRO A 123 1.33 5.03 12.33
N ALA A 124 1.56 6.22 11.76
CA ALA A 124 2.10 7.36 12.51
C ALA A 124 1.00 8.17 13.22
N ALA A 125 -0.14 8.35 12.54
CA ALA A 125 -1.27 9.11 13.06
C ALA A 125 -2.24 8.28 13.90
N ASP A 126 -2.19 6.94 13.76
CA ASP A 126 -3.16 6.01 14.31
C ASP A 126 -4.60 6.41 13.94
N ARG A 127 -4.82 6.65 12.64
CA ARG A 127 -6.10 7.05 12.06
C ARG A 127 -6.38 6.22 10.83
N LEU A 128 -7.64 5.83 10.69
CA LEU A 128 -8.14 5.16 9.50
C LEU A 128 -8.40 6.21 8.41
N ARG A 129 -7.76 6.06 7.26
CA ARG A 129 -8.07 6.82 6.04
C ARG A 129 -9.23 6.10 5.36
N VAL A 130 -10.27 6.86 5.01
CA VAL A 130 -11.37 6.36 4.19
C VAL A 130 -11.48 7.25 2.97
N MET A 131 -11.33 6.66 1.78
CA MET A 131 -11.45 7.37 0.51
C MET A 131 -12.44 6.68 -0.41
N THR A 132 -13.04 7.45 -1.29
CA THR A 132 -14.03 6.94 -2.25
C THR A 132 -13.74 7.46 -3.65
N PRO A 133 -14.23 6.78 -4.69
CA PRO A 133 -14.06 7.19 -6.09
C PRO A 133 -14.57 8.61 -6.39
N ASP A 134 -15.55 9.09 -5.63
CA ASP A 134 -16.10 10.43 -5.80
C ASP A 134 -15.25 11.54 -5.16
N GLY A 135 -14.06 11.23 -4.65
CA GLY A 135 -13.10 12.18 -4.10
C GLY A 135 -13.28 12.49 -2.61
N THR A 136 -14.14 11.76 -1.90
CA THR A 136 -14.19 11.85 -0.42
C THR A 136 -12.86 11.39 0.16
N ASN A 137 -12.40 12.10 1.18
CA ASN A 137 -11.14 11.85 1.84
C ASN A 137 -11.31 12.11 3.34
N LEU A 138 -11.43 11.05 4.15
CA LEU A 138 -11.69 11.15 5.58
C LEU A 138 -10.49 10.66 6.38
N ARG A 139 -10.23 11.33 7.50
CA ARG A 139 -9.45 10.78 8.61
C ARG A 139 -10.35 10.45 9.77
N VAL A 140 -10.39 9.18 10.13
CA VAL A 140 -11.33 8.63 11.10
C VAL A 140 -10.58 8.16 12.34
N ASN A 141 -11.09 8.55 13.51
CA ASN A 141 -10.74 7.90 14.76
C ASN A 141 -11.67 6.70 14.98
N VAL A 142 -11.12 5.49 14.91
CA VAL A 142 -11.90 4.25 15.04
C VAL A 142 -12.40 3.99 16.46
N ASP A 143 -11.86 4.69 17.46
CA ASP A 143 -12.27 4.52 18.86
C ASP A 143 -13.62 5.19 19.15
N ASP A 144 -13.96 6.29 18.46
CA ASP A 144 -15.21 7.04 18.67
C ASP A 144 -15.98 7.36 17.38
N GLY A 145 -15.48 6.91 16.22
CA GLY A 145 -16.11 7.07 14.91
C GLY A 145 -16.07 8.49 14.34
N LYS A 146 -15.45 9.45 15.04
CA LYS A 146 -15.35 10.82 14.54
C LYS A 146 -14.43 10.88 13.35
N ALA A 147 -14.91 11.49 12.28
CA ALA A 147 -14.15 11.74 11.08
C ALA A 147 -13.90 13.24 10.87
N VAL A 148 -12.74 13.55 10.31
CA VAL A 148 -12.43 14.85 9.72
C VAL A 148 -12.51 14.68 8.21
N VAL A 149 -13.28 15.56 7.56
CA VAL A 149 -13.31 15.67 6.10
C VAL A 149 -12.08 16.48 5.67
N ASP A 150 -11.12 15.80 5.05
CA ASP A 150 -9.89 16.40 4.52
C ASP A 150 -10.14 17.01 3.13
N GLY A 151 -9.10 17.60 2.54
CA GLY A 151 -9.13 18.14 1.18
C GLY A 151 -9.57 17.09 0.16
N ARG A 152 -10.40 17.52 -0.80
CA ARG A 152 -10.88 16.69 -1.90
C ARG A 152 -9.70 16.25 -2.78
N LEU A 153 -9.72 14.99 -3.21
CA LEU A 153 -8.68 14.42 -4.06
C LEU A 153 -8.57 15.20 -5.38
N ALA A 154 -7.36 15.68 -5.69
CA ALA A 154 -7.08 16.45 -6.90
C ALA A 154 -5.61 16.33 -7.34
N TYR A 155 -5.40 16.22 -8.64
CA TYR A 155 -4.07 16.24 -9.24
C TYR A 155 -3.42 17.63 -9.17
N ALA A 156 -2.15 17.66 -8.79
CA ALA A 156 -1.32 18.87 -8.80
C ALA A 156 -0.20 18.83 -9.86
N ASP A 157 -0.21 17.83 -10.74
CA ASP A 157 0.80 17.61 -11.77
C ASP A 157 0.22 17.78 -13.19
N MET A 158 0.78 17.06 -14.18
CA MET A 158 0.31 17.11 -15.58
C MET A 158 -1.14 16.66 -15.79
N HIS A 159 -1.74 15.96 -14.81
CA HIS A 159 -3.14 15.53 -14.82
C HIS A 159 -4.10 16.54 -14.17
N LYS A 160 -3.61 17.73 -13.81
CA LYS A 160 -4.43 18.79 -13.19
C LYS A 160 -5.66 19.10 -14.05
N GLY A 161 -6.83 18.98 -13.42
CA GLY A 161 -8.14 19.21 -14.06
C GLY A 161 -8.88 17.93 -14.44
N GLU A 162 -8.18 16.78 -14.48
CA GLU A 162 -8.82 15.47 -14.54
C GLU A 162 -9.48 15.14 -13.18
N THR A 163 -10.56 14.34 -13.20
CA THR A 163 -11.22 13.88 -11.97
C THR A 163 -10.56 12.57 -11.52
N PRO A 164 -9.90 12.53 -10.35
CA PRO A 164 -9.35 11.29 -9.82
C PRO A 164 -10.45 10.26 -9.55
N ASN A 165 -10.09 8.99 -9.67
CA ASN A 165 -10.90 7.84 -9.32
C ASN A 165 -10.02 6.87 -8.52
N ILE A 166 -9.83 7.18 -7.23
CA ILE A 166 -9.07 6.35 -6.31
C ILE A 166 -9.91 5.14 -5.93
N VAL A 167 -9.35 3.95 -6.17
CA VAL A 167 -10.04 2.66 -5.98
C VAL A 167 -9.35 1.72 -5.00
N ALA A 168 -8.10 2.02 -4.60
CA ALA A 168 -7.37 1.36 -3.52
C ALA A 168 -6.21 2.27 -3.07
N GLY A 169 -5.69 2.07 -1.86
CA GLY A 169 -4.59 2.88 -1.32
C GLY A 169 -4.01 2.27 -0.06
N ALA A 170 -2.74 2.57 0.24
CA ALA A 170 -2.02 1.99 1.37
C ALA A 170 -0.92 2.90 1.90
N TYR A 171 -0.73 2.91 3.22
CA TYR A 171 0.37 3.59 3.90
C TYR A 171 1.61 2.68 4.06
N THR A 172 2.80 3.29 3.98
CA THR A 172 4.08 2.64 4.33
C THR A 172 4.30 2.57 5.85
N ASN A 173 5.33 1.83 6.27
CA ASN A 173 5.78 1.66 7.66
C ASN A 173 4.72 1.06 8.59
N SER A 174 3.84 0.21 8.05
CA SER A 174 2.80 -0.48 8.81
C SER A 174 3.38 -1.74 9.47
N ARG A 175 3.52 -1.72 10.80
CA ARG A 175 4.04 -2.84 11.60
C ARG A 175 3.30 -2.97 12.91
N THR A 176 2.92 -4.19 13.28
CA THR A 176 2.12 -4.43 14.47
C THR A 176 2.90 -4.08 15.74
N GLY A 177 2.25 -3.35 16.65
CA GLY A 177 2.83 -2.91 17.92
C GLY A 177 3.95 -1.87 17.78
N ARG A 178 4.12 -1.27 16.60
CA ARG A 178 5.17 -0.27 16.31
C ARG A 178 4.54 0.99 15.73
N LYS A 179 4.67 2.11 16.44
CA LYS A 179 4.31 3.42 15.91
C LYS A 179 5.35 3.87 14.88
N ALA A 180 4.90 4.24 13.68
CA ALA A 180 5.79 4.80 12.66
C ALA A 180 6.13 6.27 12.98
N GLU A 181 7.37 6.69 12.68
CA GLU A 181 7.78 8.10 12.78
C GLU A 181 7.27 8.92 11.59
N ALA A 182 7.18 8.29 10.42
CA ALA A 182 6.70 8.90 9.18
C ALA A 182 6.03 7.84 8.32
N THR A 183 5.12 8.29 7.45
CA THR A 183 4.39 7.44 6.50
C THR A 183 4.30 8.14 5.15
N ALA A 184 4.16 7.36 4.08
CA ALA A 184 3.79 7.83 2.76
C ALA A 184 2.51 7.10 2.32
N LEU A 185 1.58 7.84 1.71
CA LEU A 185 0.35 7.28 1.14
C LEU A 185 0.51 7.11 -0.37
N TYR A 186 0.17 5.92 -0.85
CA TYR A 186 0.13 5.57 -2.26
C TYR A 186 -1.26 5.09 -2.62
N ASP A 187 -1.76 5.51 -3.77
CA ASP A 187 -3.10 5.14 -4.23
C ASP A 187 -3.07 4.58 -5.64
N ILE A 188 -4.04 3.74 -5.94
CA ILE A 188 -4.33 3.29 -7.30
C ILE A 188 -5.45 4.15 -7.85
N ASP A 189 -5.14 4.86 -8.93
CA ASP A 189 -6.11 5.66 -9.66
C ASP A 189 -6.55 4.95 -10.96
N ALA A 190 -7.86 4.74 -11.09
CA ALA A 190 -8.48 4.10 -12.25
C ALA A 190 -8.74 5.04 -13.43
N THR A 191 -8.75 6.37 -13.24
CA THR A 191 -8.89 7.35 -14.33
C THR A 191 -7.65 7.32 -15.22
N ILE A 192 -6.47 7.40 -14.63
CA ILE A 192 -5.20 7.43 -15.39
C ILE A 192 -4.52 6.05 -15.47
N GLY A 193 -4.98 5.07 -14.69
CA GLY A 193 -4.43 3.71 -14.65
C GLY A 193 -3.00 3.69 -14.10
N ALA A 194 -2.79 4.38 -12.98
CA ALA A 194 -1.46 4.64 -12.42
C ALA A 194 -1.43 4.47 -10.90
N LEU A 195 -0.22 4.22 -10.40
CA LEU A 195 0.10 4.48 -9.01
C LEU A 195 0.32 6.00 -8.85
N VAL A 196 -0.33 6.58 -7.85
CA VAL A 196 -0.19 7.98 -7.48
C VAL A 196 0.29 8.09 -6.03
N LYS A 197 0.97 9.18 -5.70
CA LYS A 197 1.32 9.54 -4.33
C LYS A 197 0.40 10.64 -3.84
N GLN A 198 -0.14 10.50 -2.63
CA GLN A 198 -0.92 11.55 -1.99
C GLN A 198 -0.09 12.28 -0.93
N ALA A 199 0.31 13.52 -1.23
CA ALA A 199 1.20 14.28 -0.37
C ALA A 199 0.98 15.81 -0.51
N PRO A 200 0.54 16.51 0.56
CA PRO A 200 0.09 15.97 1.85
C PRO A 200 -1.23 15.19 1.75
N PRO A 201 -1.41 14.07 2.49
CA PRO A 201 -2.67 13.32 2.49
C PRO A 201 -3.90 14.18 2.84
N ASN A 202 -3.77 15.06 3.83
CA ASN A 202 -4.90 15.85 4.32
C ASN A 202 -5.33 16.97 3.36
N ASP A 203 -4.48 17.32 2.40
CA ASP A 203 -4.79 18.31 1.37
C ASP A 203 -5.40 17.64 0.12
N GLY A 204 -5.40 16.31 0.06
CA GLY A 204 -5.91 15.55 -1.09
C GLY A 204 -5.04 15.66 -2.35
N VAL A 205 -3.81 16.13 -2.23
CA VAL A 205 -2.92 16.41 -3.37
C VAL A 205 -2.34 15.13 -3.93
N LEU A 206 -2.66 14.83 -5.20
CA LEU A 206 -2.19 13.66 -5.93
C LEU A 206 -1.09 14.03 -6.94
N THR A 207 -0.09 13.17 -7.07
CA THR A 207 0.97 13.23 -8.09
C THR A 207 1.22 11.84 -8.64
N ALA A 208 1.17 11.67 -9.96
CA ALA A 208 1.42 10.41 -10.64
C ALA A 208 2.87 9.96 -10.49
N ILE A 209 3.05 8.68 -10.14
CA ILE A 209 4.36 8.01 -10.10
C ILE A 209 4.62 7.33 -11.43
N GLY A 210 3.65 6.55 -11.91
CA GLY A 210 3.75 5.86 -13.18
C GLY A 210 2.59 4.91 -13.43
N ARG A 211 2.40 4.56 -14.70
CA ARG A 211 1.32 3.66 -15.14
C ARG A 211 1.55 2.26 -14.58
N LEU A 212 0.45 1.60 -14.21
CA LEU A 212 0.50 0.22 -13.71
C LEU A 212 1.02 -0.76 -14.76
N GLY A 213 0.82 -0.47 -16.04
CA GLY A 213 1.16 -1.38 -17.14
C GLY A 213 0.17 -2.54 -17.32
N VAL A 214 -0.92 -2.53 -16.55
CA VAL A 214 -2.08 -3.43 -16.65
C VAL A 214 -3.36 -2.59 -16.66
N THR A 215 -4.45 -3.16 -17.17
CA THR A 215 -5.79 -2.57 -17.01
C THR A 215 -6.22 -2.64 -15.54
N VAL A 216 -6.84 -1.59 -15.02
CA VAL A 216 -7.43 -1.59 -13.68
C VAL A 216 -8.79 -2.29 -13.77
N ASP A 217 -8.88 -3.50 -13.22
CA ASP A 217 -10.08 -4.32 -13.18
C ASP A 217 -10.69 -4.23 -11.79
N THR A 218 -11.81 -3.53 -11.64
CA THR A 218 -12.48 -3.40 -10.33
C THR A 218 -13.39 -4.62 -10.05
N PRO A 219 -13.42 -5.14 -8.81
CA PRO A 219 -12.71 -4.60 -7.66
C PRO A 219 -11.22 -4.97 -7.66
N ILE A 220 -10.42 -4.07 -7.11
CA ILE A 220 -8.95 -4.14 -7.03
C ILE A 220 -8.55 -3.88 -5.58
N ALA A 221 -7.54 -4.60 -5.11
CA ALA A 221 -7.08 -4.51 -3.73
C ALA A 221 -5.59 -4.18 -3.69
N PHE A 222 -5.15 -3.35 -2.73
CA PHE A 222 -3.76 -2.91 -2.61
C PHE A 222 -3.36 -2.77 -1.14
N ASN A 223 -2.19 -3.28 -0.79
CA ASN A 223 -1.58 -3.10 0.53
C ASN A 223 -0.06 -2.99 0.41
N ILE A 224 0.57 -2.28 1.35
CA ILE A 224 2.03 -2.18 1.45
C ILE A 224 2.48 -2.91 2.71
N VAL A 225 3.31 -3.93 2.52
CA VAL A 225 3.86 -4.73 3.61
C VAL A 225 5.26 -4.25 3.95
N SER A 226 5.44 -3.76 5.17
CA SER A 226 6.73 -3.34 5.69
C SER A 226 7.50 -4.54 6.24
N THR A 227 8.72 -4.79 5.76
CA THR A 227 9.59 -5.85 6.26
C THR A 227 10.33 -5.41 7.51
N GLU A 228 10.78 -6.34 8.36
CA GLU A 228 11.52 -6.02 9.59
C GLU A 228 12.75 -5.12 9.35
N MET A 229 13.42 -5.29 8.21
CA MET A 229 14.62 -4.54 7.81
C MET A 229 14.32 -3.16 7.17
N GLY A 230 13.06 -2.73 7.12
CA GLY A 230 12.69 -1.40 6.60
C GLY A 230 12.42 -1.35 5.09
N GLY A 231 12.23 -2.51 4.44
CA GLY A 231 11.77 -2.55 3.05
C GLY A 231 10.25 -2.45 2.96
N GLU A 232 9.74 -1.88 1.86
CA GLU A 232 8.31 -1.78 1.58
C GLU A 232 7.97 -2.64 0.36
N ALA A 233 6.97 -3.51 0.50
CA ALA A 233 6.55 -4.44 -0.54
C ALA A 233 5.10 -4.17 -0.92
N GLY A 234 4.87 -3.58 -2.10
CA GLY A 234 3.53 -3.37 -2.64
C GLY A 234 2.92 -4.69 -3.14
N TRP A 235 1.75 -5.04 -2.64
CA TRP A 235 0.96 -6.19 -3.05
C TRP A 235 -0.37 -5.72 -3.61
N MET A 236 -0.73 -6.18 -4.80
CA MET A 236 -1.98 -5.78 -5.46
C MET A 236 -2.71 -7.01 -5.97
N VAL A 237 -4.02 -7.10 -5.76
CA VAL A 237 -4.87 -8.12 -6.40
C VAL A 237 -5.75 -7.43 -7.43
N ASN A 238 -5.53 -7.76 -8.71
CA ASN A 238 -6.24 -7.17 -9.85
C ASN A 238 -6.66 -8.29 -10.80
N GLY A 239 -7.93 -8.34 -11.19
CA GLY A 239 -8.46 -9.40 -12.06
C GLY A 239 -8.24 -10.82 -11.51
N GLY A 240 -8.23 -10.99 -10.18
CA GLY A 240 -7.96 -12.28 -9.53
C GLY A 240 -6.49 -12.71 -9.55
N VAL A 241 -5.55 -11.83 -9.90
CA VAL A 241 -4.11 -12.10 -9.94
C VAL A 241 -3.39 -11.23 -8.91
N ILE A 242 -2.54 -11.85 -8.11
CA ILE A 242 -1.60 -11.17 -7.22
C ILE A 242 -0.46 -10.59 -8.06
N HIS A 243 -0.13 -9.33 -7.82
CA HIS A 243 0.95 -8.60 -8.45
C HIS A 243 1.90 -8.03 -7.38
N ARG A 244 3.18 -7.91 -7.76
CA ARG A 244 4.13 -7.04 -7.08
C ARG A 244 4.00 -5.64 -7.69
N LEU A 245 3.72 -4.65 -6.86
CA LEU A 245 3.71 -3.25 -7.28
C LEU A 245 5.03 -2.58 -6.89
N ASP A 246 5.71 -1.99 -7.88
CA ASP A 246 6.90 -1.17 -7.64
C ASP A 246 6.46 0.25 -7.24
N LEU A 247 6.73 0.63 -6.00
CA LEU A 247 6.32 1.94 -5.46
C LEU A 247 7.10 3.12 -6.02
N ALA A 248 8.24 2.89 -6.67
CA ALA A 248 9.06 3.93 -7.28
C ALA A 248 8.67 4.19 -8.74
N THR A 249 8.20 3.16 -9.46
CA THR A 249 7.87 3.27 -10.90
C THR A 249 6.38 3.14 -11.21
N GLY A 250 5.58 2.67 -10.25
CA GLY A 250 4.17 2.33 -10.44
C GLY A 250 3.92 1.03 -11.19
N LYS A 251 4.95 0.33 -11.67
CA LYS A 251 4.77 -0.85 -12.52
C LYS A 251 4.25 -2.05 -11.70
N ALA A 252 3.14 -2.64 -12.15
CA ALA A 252 2.63 -3.90 -11.64
C ALA A 252 3.25 -5.09 -12.40
N THR A 253 3.77 -6.07 -11.65
CA THR A 253 4.29 -7.32 -12.21
C THR A 253 3.45 -8.48 -11.69
N ALA A 254 2.79 -9.20 -12.60
CA ALA A 254 1.98 -10.37 -12.25
C ALA A 254 2.85 -11.45 -11.57
N LEU A 255 2.33 -12.01 -10.48
CA LEU A 255 2.98 -13.06 -9.71
C LEU A 255 2.27 -14.40 -9.86
N ARG A 256 0.97 -14.47 -9.52
CA ARG A 256 0.17 -15.72 -9.50
C ARG A 256 -1.32 -15.44 -9.33
N PRO A 257 -2.21 -16.31 -9.83
CA PRO A 257 -3.65 -16.19 -9.57
C PRO A 257 -3.98 -16.47 -8.10
N VAL A 258 -5.03 -15.82 -7.60
CA VAL A 258 -5.72 -16.22 -6.36
C VAL A 258 -6.62 -17.42 -6.70
N THR A 259 -6.50 -18.51 -5.95
CA THR A 259 -7.28 -19.74 -6.17
C THR A 259 -8.05 -20.16 -4.92
N GLY A 260 -9.31 -20.56 -5.10
CA GLY A 260 -10.18 -21.00 -4.00
C GLY A 260 -10.97 -19.88 -3.31
N ALA A 261 -10.88 -18.63 -3.78
CA ALA A 261 -11.73 -17.55 -3.29
C ALA A 261 -13.18 -17.70 -3.80
N PRO A 262 -14.20 -17.44 -2.96
CA PRO A 262 -15.61 -17.62 -3.34
C PRO A 262 -16.15 -16.47 -4.21
N ALA A 263 -15.46 -15.33 -4.24
CA ALA A 263 -15.82 -14.12 -4.97
C ALA A 263 -14.53 -13.33 -5.32
N PRO A 264 -14.61 -12.31 -6.20
CA PRO A 264 -13.50 -11.40 -6.44
C PRO A 264 -13.01 -10.74 -5.14
N ILE A 265 -11.68 -10.62 -4.99
CA ILE A 265 -11.07 -9.95 -3.84
C ILE A 265 -11.27 -8.44 -3.99
N SER A 266 -11.98 -7.85 -3.03
CA SER A 266 -12.32 -6.42 -3.02
C SER A 266 -11.37 -5.57 -2.20
N ASP A 267 -10.72 -6.16 -1.20
CA ASP A 267 -9.72 -5.49 -0.37
C ASP A 267 -8.74 -6.51 0.21
N ILE A 268 -7.55 -6.06 0.63
CA ILE A 268 -6.53 -6.91 1.25
C ILE A 268 -5.85 -6.22 2.43
N ALA A 269 -5.56 -6.99 3.46
CA ALA A 269 -4.78 -6.57 4.62
C ALA A 269 -3.68 -7.59 4.93
N TRP A 270 -2.61 -7.14 5.57
CA TRP A 270 -1.51 -8.01 5.99
C TRP A 270 -1.53 -8.25 7.50
N MET A 271 -1.58 -9.52 7.91
CA MET A 271 -1.47 -9.92 9.31
C MET A 271 -0.12 -10.59 9.55
N GLU A 272 0.63 -10.09 10.53
CA GLU A 272 1.93 -10.65 10.98
C GLU A 272 1.77 -11.91 11.84
#